data_AF-A0A4P5XAF4-F1
#
_entry.id   AF-A0A4P5XAF4-F1
#
_cell.length_a   1.000
_cell.length_b   1.000
_cell.length_c   1.000
_cell.angle_alpha   90.00
_cell.angle_beta   90.00
_cell.angle_gamma   90.00
#
_symmetry.space_group_name_H-M   'P 1'
#
loop_
_entity.id
_entity.type
_entity.pdbx_description
1 polymer ?
#
loop_
_entity_poly.entity_id
_entity_poly.type
_entity_poly.pdbx_seq_one_letter_code
_entity_poly.pdbx_strand_id
1 'polypeptide(L)'
;MQQPLRIVLATGNPHKVEELRAILSHVAGVEVVGLGDVGVVTQEPEETGADFDENCAIKACSYAQQMGALCLADDSGLEVDALDGRPGVISSHYATDGKETGASRAERDAANNARVLREMEGVEEAKRSARFVCVMKLAVPGGTGFQPVPKKALRDHAPTFLHRYRRNLPHWERGGRTYFVTFRLREGELSPDERRIVLAACKHWHGERMLLDLVVVMPDHVHMLVSPLAKPNGEWWALAGLLQSIKGYSAKVINEHRGTSGAVWQDESHDRIVRDEDEFYEKWRYITFNPMRAGLVSRHGVYEFFEGGLGNGLKARSTVLMTTMGSFDGRIGVPPAVPRGANGFGYDPLFLVAPDYLRTGAELPSDEKNARSHRAMAAKAMAAWIGANVGELLKLQA
;
A
#
# COMPACT_ATOMS: atom_id res chain seq x y z
N MET A 1 25.67 17.22 7.06
CA MET A 1 25.17 15.92 7.56
C MET A 1 23.86 15.66 6.84
N GLN A 2 23.70 14.51 6.17
CA GLN A 2 22.41 14.13 5.59
C GLN A 2 21.40 13.94 6.73
N GLN A 3 20.15 14.38 6.54
CA GLN A 3 19.09 14.12 7.51
C GLN A 3 18.82 12.61 7.60
N PRO A 4 18.57 12.06 8.81
CA PRO A 4 18.24 10.64 8.96
C PRO A 4 16.87 10.33 8.33
N LEU A 5 16.72 9.09 7.86
CA LEU A 5 15.45 8.55 7.41
C LEU A 5 14.51 8.40 8.60
N ARG A 6 13.36 9.08 8.58
CA ARG A 6 12.41 9.06 9.69
C ARG A 6 11.29 8.06 9.41
N ILE A 7 11.10 7.11 10.30
CA ILE A 7 10.02 6.12 10.24
C ILE A 7 9.13 6.26 11.46
N VAL A 8 7.84 6.46 11.22
CA VAL A 8 6.81 6.54 12.27
C VAL A 8 6.27 5.14 12.56
N LEU A 9 6.27 4.72 13.82
CA LEU A 9 5.63 3.49 14.26
C LEU A 9 4.14 3.73 14.43
N ALA A 10 3.33 3.09 13.58
CA ALA A 10 1.87 3.19 13.54
C ALA A 10 1.22 2.33 14.65
N THR A 11 1.57 2.58 15.91
CA THR A 11 1.02 1.87 17.07
C THR A 11 0.96 2.78 18.30
N GLY A 12 -0.17 2.72 19.03
CA GLY A 12 -0.32 3.36 20.33
C GLY A 12 0.18 2.51 21.51
N ASN A 13 0.56 1.25 21.28
CA ASN A 13 1.03 0.36 22.34
C ASN A 13 2.50 0.66 22.73
N PRO A 14 2.78 1.11 23.98
CA PRO A 14 4.13 1.50 24.40
C PRO A 14 5.13 0.33 24.36
N HIS A 15 4.70 -0.90 24.68
CA HIS A 15 5.57 -2.07 24.63
C HIS A 15 5.99 -2.39 23.19
N LYS A 16 5.07 -2.28 22.22
CA LYS A 16 5.40 -2.45 20.80
C LYS A 16 6.39 -1.38 20.34
N VAL A 17 6.21 -0.13 20.76
CA VAL A 17 7.13 0.97 20.42
C VAL A 17 8.55 0.67 20.93
N GLU A 18 8.69 0.24 22.18
CA GLU A 18 9.98 -0.10 22.78
C GLU A 18 10.68 -1.25 22.04
N GLU A 19 9.97 -2.36 21.81
CA GLU A 19 10.50 -3.53 21.09
C GLU A 19 10.98 -3.17 19.66
N LEU A 20 10.14 -2.48 18.89
CA LEU A 20 10.45 -2.13 17.51
C LEU A 20 11.58 -1.11 17.41
N ARG A 21 11.58 -0.12 18.29
CA ARG A 21 12.64 0.90 18.35
C ARG A 21 13.98 0.27 18.71
N ALA A 22 14.02 -0.67 19.65
CA ALA A 22 15.25 -1.38 20.00
C ALA A 22 15.86 -2.11 18.80
N ILE A 23 15.04 -2.72 17.94
CA ILE A 23 15.53 -3.45 16.76
C ILE A 23 15.92 -2.51 15.61
N LEU A 24 15.04 -1.57 15.26
CA LEU A 24 15.19 -0.73 14.07
C LEU A 24 16.22 0.39 14.25
N SER A 25 16.48 0.84 15.48
CA SER A 25 17.50 1.87 15.77
C SER A 25 18.94 1.41 15.47
N HIS A 26 19.18 0.11 15.30
CA HIS A 26 20.46 -0.42 14.85
C HIS A 26 20.74 -0.18 13.36
N VAL A 27 19.73 0.21 12.58
CA VAL A 27 19.92 0.53 11.16
C VAL A 27 20.55 1.93 11.04
N ALA A 28 21.77 1.99 10.51
CA ALA A 28 22.49 3.25 10.35
C ALA A 28 21.72 4.24 9.48
N GLY A 29 21.57 5.48 9.96
CA GLY A 29 20.88 6.54 9.24
C GLY A 29 19.36 6.51 9.34
N VAL A 30 18.78 5.69 10.23
CA VAL A 30 17.33 5.62 10.48
C VAL A 30 17.00 6.16 11.87
N GLU A 31 15.97 6.99 11.94
CA GLU A 31 15.36 7.50 13.16
C GLU A 31 13.94 6.93 13.28
N VAL A 32 13.62 6.31 14.42
CA VAL A 32 12.32 5.68 14.65
C VAL A 32 11.55 6.43 15.73
N VAL A 33 10.39 6.95 15.35
CA VAL A 33 9.53 7.77 16.21
C VAL A 33 8.18 7.09 16.42
N GLY A 34 7.61 7.18 17.62
CA GLY A 34 6.26 6.69 17.90
C GLY A 34 5.22 7.75 17.55
N LEU A 35 3.94 7.38 17.45
CA LEU A 35 2.85 8.32 17.16
C LEU A 35 2.84 9.54 18.11
N GLY A 36 3.11 9.32 19.39
CA GLY A 36 3.16 10.38 20.40
C GLY A 36 4.27 11.41 20.19
N ASP A 37 5.31 11.06 19.43
CA ASP A 37 6.46 11.93 19.18
C ASP A 37 6.22 12.92 18.02
N VAL A 38 5.16 12.73 17.23
CA VAL A 38 4.99 13.42 15.93
C VAL A 38 4.08 14.66 16.00
N GLY A 39 3.46 14.97 17.14
CA GLY A 39 2.72 16.23 17.34
C GLY A 39 1.50 16.44 16.44
N VAL A 40 1.10 15.43 15.66
CA VAL A 40 -0.09 15.42 14.81
C VAL A 40 -1.20 14.64 15.53
N VAL A 41 -2.41 15.17 15.53
CA VAL A 41 -3.58 14.44 16.01
C VAL A 41 -3.97 13.38 15.00
N THR A 42 -3.83 12.11 15.37
CA THR A 42 -4.19 10.98 14.52
C THR A 42 -5.50 10.33 14.97
N GLN A 43 -6.25 9.81 14.01
CA GLN A 43 -7.37 8.92 14.25
C GLN A 43 -6.92 7.47 14.02
N GLU A 44 -7.12 6.60 15.01
CA GLU A 44 -6.88 5.17 14.84
C GLU A 44 -7.86 4.61 13.80
N PRO A 45 -7.36 3.93 12.74
CA PRO A 45 -8.22 3.38 11.69
C PRO A 45 -9.02 2.19 12.20
N GLU A 46 -10.21 2.01 11.66
CA GLU A 46 -11.00 0.78 11.87
C GLU A 46 -10.36 -0.37 11.09
N GLU A 47 -9.89 -1.39 11.81
CA GLU A 47 -9.29 -2.60 11.25
C GLU A 47 -10.40 -3.56 10.81
N THR A 48 -10.80 -3.45 9.53
CA THR A 48 -11.91 -4.21 8.91
C THR A 48 -11.44 -5.35 8.02
N GLY A 49 -10.14 -5.66 8.03
CA GLY A 49 -9.54 -6.74 7.26
C GLY A 49 -9.92 -8.12 7.77
N ALA A 50 -9.92 -9.09 6.85
CA ALA A 50 -10.20 -10.49 7.15
C ALA A 50 -9.00 -11.22 7.78
N ASP A 51 -7.79 -10.69 7.61
CA ASP A 51 -6.54 -11.27 8.12
C ASP A 51 -5.54 -10.20 8.61
N PHE A 52 -4.41 -10.67 9.15
CA PHE A 52 -3.35 -9.79 9.66
C PHE A 52 -2.69 -8.93 8.57
N ASP A 53 -2.67 -9.40 7.32
CA ASP A 53 -2.03 -8.70 6.21
C ASP A 53 -2.86 -7.49 5.78
N GLU A 54 -4.18 -7.64 5.69
CA GLU A 54 -5.14 -6.59 5.39
C GLU A 54 -5.21 -5.54 6.51
N ASN A 55 -5.32 -5.97 7.76
CA ASN A 55 -5.34 -5.06 8.91
C ASN A 55 -4.04 -4.26 9.03
N CYS A 56 -2.89 -4.92 8.88
CA CYS A 56 -1.60 -4.24 8.88
C CYS A 56 -1.49 -3.21 7.74
N ALA A 57 -2.05 -3.51 6.55
CA ALA A 57 -2.08 -2.56 5.44
C ALA A 57 -2.97 -1.37 5.73
N ILE A 58 -4.18 -1.58 6.23
CA ILE A 58 -5.11 -0.51 6.64
C ILE A 58 -4.41 0.42 7.62
N LYS A 59 -3.73 -0.13 8.62
CA LYS A 59 -3.00 0.62 9.63
C LYS A 59 -1.83 1.41 9.02
N ALA A 60 -0.90 0.73 8.34
CA ALA A 60 0.28 1.36 7.75
C ALA A 60 -0.11 2.49 6.78
N CYS A 61 -1.07 2.22 5.89
CA CYS A 61 -1.51 3.17 4.88
C CYS A 61 -2.28 4.34 5.49
N SER A 62 -3.17 4.10 6.45
CA SER A 62 -3.94 5.16 7.10
C SER A 62 -3.01 6.13 7.84
N TYR A 63 -2.08 5.62 8.65
CA TYR A 63 -1.14 6.46 9.37
C TYR A 63 -0.16 7.15 8.41
N ALA A 64 0.35 6.46 7.39
CA ALA A 64 1.19 7.12 6.38
C ALA A 64 0.48 8.32 5.74
N GLN A 65 -0.80 8.18 5.42
CA GLN A 65 -1.61 9.25 4.83
C GLN A 65 -1.83 10.41 5.82
N GLN A 66 -2.18 10.10 7.06
CA GLN A 66 -2.45 11.11 8.10
C GLN A 66 -1.20 11.92 8.45
N MET A 67 -0.04 11.25 8.43
CA MET A 67 1.22 11.84 8.88
C MET A 67 2.03 12.47 7.74
N GLY A 68 1.71 12.14 6.48
CA GLY A 68 2.55 12.54 5.35
C GLY A 68 3.98 11.97 5.47
N ALA A 69 4.14 10.81 6.09
CA ALA A 69 5.45 10.23 6.44
C ALA A 69 5.46 8.70 6.28
N LEU A 70 6.67 8.14 6.14
CA LEU A 70 6.88 6.69 6.18
C LEU A 70 6.33 6.12 7.50
N CYS A 71 5.36 5.22 7.41
CA CYS A 71 4.76 4.57 8.57
C CYS A 71 4.96 3.06 8.54
N LEU A 72 5.44 2.51 9.64
CA LEU A 72 5.56 1.07 9.87
C LEU A 72 4.46 0.62 10.82
N ALA A 73 3.57 -0.25 10.34
CA ALA A 73 2.57 -0.92 11.18
C ALA A 73 2.97 -2.35 11.51
N ASP A 74 2.36 -2.86 12.57
CA ASP A 74 2.44 -4.23 13.07
C ASP A 74 1.01 -4.68 13.39
N ASP A 75 0.57 -5.79 12.78
CA ASP A 75 -0.60 -6.52 13.23
C ASP A 75 -0.22 -7.94 13.64
N SER A 76 -0.73 -8.38 14.79
CA SER A 76 -0.23 -9.56 15.46
C SER A 76 -1.29 -10.23 16.33
N GLY A 77 -1.32 -11.55 16.32
CA GLY A 77 -2.26 -12.33 17.12
C GLY A 77 -1.82 -13.76 17.35
N LEU A 78 -2.62 -14.48 18.13
CA LEU A 78 -2.47 -15.90 18.36
C LEU A 78 -3.38 -16.66 17.37
N GLU A 79 -2.83 -17.67 16.71
CA GLU A 79 -3.59 -18.64 15.94
C GLU A 79 -3.48 -20.02 16.62
N VAL A 80 -4.62 -20.68 16.82
CA VAL A 80 -4.67 -22.04 17.37
C VAL A 80 -5.29 -22.96 16.33
N ASP A 81 -4.57 -24.00 15.93
CA ASP A 81 -4.98 -24.87 14.82
C ASP A 81 -6.29 -25.60 15.15
N ALA A 82 -6.47 -26.08 16.39
CA ALA A 82 -7.71 -26.71 16.85
C ALA A 82 -8.93 -25.77 16.89
N LEU A 83 -8.73 -24.46 16.81
CA LEU A 83 -9.79 -23.46 16.82
C LEU A 83 -9.95 -22.79 15.44
N ASP A 84 -9.47 -23.43 14.37
CA ASP A 84 -9.49 -22.93 13.01
C ASP A 84 -8.78 -21.57 12.88
N GLY A 85 -7.63 -21.42 13.56
CA GLY A 85 -6.83 -20.20 13.55
C GLY A 85 -7.34 -19.11 14.50
N ARG A 86 -8.46 -19.32 15.20
CA ARG A 86 -8.91 -18.38 16.24
C ARG A 86 -7.95 -18.41 17.44
N PRO A 87 -7.76 -17.28 18.15
CA PRO A 87 -8.47 -16.01 18.04
C PRO A 87 -8.12 -15.12 16.83
N GLY A 88 -6.98 -15.32 16.17
CA GLY A 88 -6.61 -14.63 14.93
C GLY A 88 -6.57 -13.11 15.08
N VAL A 89 -7.13 -12.38 14.11
CA VAL A 89 -7.14 -10.90 14.06
C VAL A 89 -7.82 -10.23 15.26
N ILE A 90 -8.77 -10.90 15.92
CA ILE A 90 -9.47 -10.35 17.10
C ILE A 90 -8.79 -10.73 18.42
N SER A 91 -7.52 -11.13 18.40
CA SER A 91 -6.75 -11.59 19.57
C SER A 91 -6.82 -10.66 20.79
N SER A 92 -6.86 -9.34 20.60
CA SER A 92 -6.94 -8.34 21.68
C SER A 92 -8.31 -8.30 22.39
N HIS A 93 -9.37 -8.74 21.71
CA HIS A 93 -10.76 -8.65 22.13
C HIS A 93 -11.50 -9.98 21.94
N TYR A 94 -10.80 -11.10 22.13
CA TYR A 94 -11.37 -12.41 21.83
C TYR A 94 -12.58 -12.75 22.69
N ALA A 95 -12.56 -12.41 23.98
CA ALA A 95 -13.67 -12.64 24.89
C ALA A 95 -14.96 -11.86 24.53
N THR A 96 -14.85 -10.86 23.66
CA THR A 96 -15.93 -9.92 23.31
C THR A 96 -16.21 -9.90 21.81
N ASP A 97 -15.77 -10.93 21.08
CA ASP A 97 -15.94 -11.08 19.63
C ASP A 97 -15.45 -9.85 18.84
N GLY A 98 -14.29 -9.33 19.23
CA GLY A 98 -13.67 -8.16 18.58
C GLY A 98 -14.14 -6.80 19.11
N LYS A 99 -15.09 -6.76 20.06
CA LYS A 99 -15.65 -5.49 20.56
C LYS A 99 -14.84 -4.91 21.72
N GLU A 100 -14.57 -3.62 21.67
CA GLU A 100 -13.96 -2.91 22.79
C GLU A 100 -14.98 -2.62 23.90
N THR A 101 -14.58 -2.84 25.17
CA THR A 101 -15.47 -2.78 26.34
C THR A 101 -14.99 -1.84 27.44
N GLY A 102 -13.90 -1.08 27.21
CA GLY A 102 -13.30 -0.18 28.21
C GLY A 102 -12.60 -0.89 29.38
N ALA A 103 -12.58 -2.23 29.41
CA ALA A 103 -11.88 -3.01 30.43
C ALA A 103 -10.36 -2.79 30.40
N SER A 104 -9.71 -2.90 31.56
CA SER A 104 -8.25 -2.79 31.66
C SER A 104 -7.57 -3.91 30.86
N ARG A 105 -6.27 -3.74 30.55
CA ARG A 105 -5.48 -4.78 29.85
C ARG A 105 -5.54 -6.11 30.60
N ALA A 106 -5.30 -6.11 31.91
CA ALA A 106 -5.27 -7.32 32.72
C ALA A 106 -6.63 -8.05 32.72
N GLU A 107 -7.74 -7.32 32.84
CA GLU A 107 -9.08 -7.91 32.79
C GLU A 107 -9.38 -8.52 31.42
N ARG A 108 -9.03 -7.82 30.33
CA ARG A 108 -9.19 -8.33 28.96
C ARG A 108 -8.36 -9.58 28.72
N ASP A 109 -7.08 -9.56 29.10
CA ASP A 109 -6.18 -10.70 28.91
C ASP A 109 -6.67 -11.92 29.71
N ALA A 110 -7.11 -11.71 30.95
CA ALA A 110 -7.71 -12.78 31.77
C ALA A 110 -8.99 -13.36 31.13
N ALA A 111 -9.88 -12.51 30.61
CA ALA A 111 -11.11 -12.94 29.95
C ALA A 111 -10.83 -13.70 28.63
N ASN A 112 -9.88 -13.21 27.84
CA ASN A 112 -9.43 -13.85 26.59
C ASN A 112 -8.83 -15.23 26.87
N ASN A 113 -7.93 -15.31 27.86
CA ASN A 113 -7.32 -16.56 28.31
C ASN A 113 -8.38 -17.55 28.82
N ALA A 114 -9.36 -17.08 29.60
CA ALA A 114 -10.45 -17.93 30.07
C ALA A 114 -11.30 -18.50 28.92
N ARG A 115 -11.54 -17.72 27.84
CA ARG A 115 -12.24 -18.22 26.65
C ARG A 115 -11.44 -19.29 25.93
N VAL A 116 -10.15 -19.04 25.66
CA VAL A 116 -9.27 -20.04 25.02
C VAL A 116 -9.25 -21.33 25.82
N LEU A 117 -9.08 -21.27 27.14
CA LEU A 117 -9.04 -22.47 27.98
C LEU A 117 -10.34 -23.28 27.94
N ARG A 118 -11.51 -22.62 27.91
CA ARG A 118 -12.81 -23.31 27.73
C ARG A 118 -12.92 -23.98 26.38
N GLU A 119 -12.50 -23.31 25.31
CA GLU A 119 -12.58 -23.86 23.95
C GLU A 119 -11.56 -24.99 23.70
N MET A 120 -10.48 -25.02 24.48
CA MET A 120 -9.45 -26.08 24.45
C MET A 120 -9.78 -27.29 25.34
N GLU A 121 -10.90 -27.26 26.09
CA GLU A 121 -11.31 -28.36 26.94
C GLU A 121 -11.56 -29.63 26.10
N GLY A 122 -10.94 -30.74 26.48
CA GLY A 122 -11.06 -32.02 25.75
C GLY A 122 -10.26 -32.14 24.46
N VAL A 123 -9.60 -31.07 23.98
CA VAL A 123 -8.73 -31.15 22.79
C VAL A 123 -7.46 -31.96 23.12
N GLU A 124 -7.13 -32.95 22.31
CA GLU A 124 -5.92 -33.78 22.49
C GLU A 124 -4.63 -32.95 22.34
N GLU A 125 -3.60 -33.26 23.12
CA GLU A 125 -2.32 -32.52 23.15
C GLU A 125 -1.69 -32.34 21.75
N ALA A 126 -1.75 -33.38 20.90
CA ALA A 126 -1.22 -33.36 19.55
C ALA A 126 -1.92 -32.36 18.60
N LYS A 127 -3.12 -31.90 18.94
CA LYS A 127 -3.92 -30.94 18.15
C LYS A 127 -3.84 -29.51 18.68
N ARG A 128 -3.13 -29.27 19.79
CA ARG A 128 -3.07 -27.95 20.44
C ARG A 128 -2.02 -27.02 19.85
N SER A 129 -1.48 -27.32 18.67
CA SER A 129 -0.50 -26.47 18.01
C SER A 129 -1.05 -25.06 17.85
N ALA A 130 -0.19 -24.10 18.14
CA ALA A 130 -0.53 -22.69 18.09
C ALA A 130 0.71 -21.90 17.71
N ARG A 131 0.50 -20.71 17.16
CA ARG A 131 1.57 -19.81 16.78
C ARG A 131 1.14 -18.38 17.04
N PHE A 132 2.05 -17.58 17.56
CA PHE A 132 1.90 -16.15 17.42
C PHE A 132 2.37 -15.75 16.03
N VAL A 133 1.58 -14.95 15.33
CA VAL A 133 1.88 -14.40 14.01
C VAL A 133 2.02 -12.90 14.13
N CYS A 134 2.99 -12.34 13.40
CA CYS A 134 3.13 -10.91 13.20
C CYS A 134 3.31 -10.63 11.71
N VAL A 135 2.54 -9.68 11.20
CA VAL A 135 2.75 -9.05 9.90
C VAL A 135 3.14 -7.60 10.13
N MET A 136 4.21 -7.16 9.50
CA MET A 136 4.62 -5.76 9.47
C MET A 136 4.61 -5.21 8.07
N LYS A 137 4.14 -3.97 7.94
CA LYS A 137 4.09 -3.26 6.67
C LYS A 137 4.64 -1.86 6.79
N LEU A 138 5.62 -1.54 5.93
CA LEU A 138 6.12 -0.18 5.76
C LEU A 138 5.36 0.46 4.60
N ALA A 139 4.74 1.61 4.84
CA ALA A 139 3.99 2.35 3.84
C ALA A 139 4.48 3.80 3.70
N VAL A 140 4.32 4.34 2.49
CA VAL A 140 4.53 5.76 2.18
C VAL A 140 3.20 6.46 1.94
N PRO A 141 3.06 7.76 2.27
CA PRO A 141 1.87 8.55 1.93
C PRO A 141 1.65 8.59 0.42
N GLY A 142 0.39 8.68 -0.02
CA GLY A 142 0.08 9.07 -1.40
C GLY A 142 0.22 10.60 -1.57
N GLY A 143 0.67 11.07 -2.75
CA GLY A 143 0.68 12.52 -3.06
C GLY A 143 -0.74 13.03 -3.31
N THR A 144 -1.21 14.18 -2.83
CA THR A 144 -0.59 15.33 -2.15
C THR A 144 -1.34 15.64 -0.86
N GLY A 145 -0.68 16.26 0.12
CA GLY A 145 -1.30 16.92 1.29
C GLY A 145 -2.20 18.12 0.94
N PHE A 146 -3.16 17.95 0.03
CA PHE A 146 -4.24 18.90 -0.22
C PHE A 146 -5.56 18.34 0.32
N GLN A 147 -6.26 19.17 1.09
CA GLN A 147 -7.63 18.93 1.55
C GLN A 147 -8.53 18.59 0.35
N PRO A 148 -9.37 17.53 0.42
CA PRO A 148 -10.36 17.28 -0.61
C PRO A 148 -11.36 18.45 -0.68
N VAL A 149 -11.60 18.94 -1.89
CA VAL A 149 -12.75 19.78 -2.22
C VAL A 149 -14.04 19.09 -1.72
N PRO A 150 -15.03 19.81 -1.16
CA PRO A 150 -16.15 19.20 -0.44
C PRO A 150 -16.92 18.16 -1.27
N LYS A 151 -17.29 17.06 -0.60
CA LYS A 151 -17.96 15.82 -1.07
C LYS A 151 -19.26 15.96 -1.90
N LYS A 152 -19.70 17.15 -2.32
CA LYS A 152 -21.08 17.34 -2.82
C LYS A 152 -21.29 17.20 -4.33
N ALA A 153 -20.27 16.88 -5.13
CA ALA A 153 -20.41 16.88 -6.60
C ALA A 153 -20.20 15.55 -7.33
N LEU A 154 -19.86 14.43 -6.67
CA LEU A 154 -19.33 13.25 -7.36
C LEU A 154 -20.02 11.90 -7.05
N ARG A 155 -21.23 11.88 -6.46
CA ARG A 155 -21.86 10.62 -6.04
C ARG A 155 -23.08 10.11 -6.81
N ASP A 156 -23.62 10.83 -7.79
CA ASP A 156 -24.97 10.46 -8.27
C ASP A 156 -25.05 9.78 -9.65
N HIS A 157 -23.94 9.40 -10.29
CA HIS A 157 -24.01 8.73 -11.61
C HIS A 157 -23.24 7.40 -11.61
N ALA A 158 -23.97 6.29 -11.45
CA ALA A 158 -23.49 4.95 -11.75
C ALA A 158 -23.02 4.88 -13.22
N PRO A 159 -21.89 4.20 -13.54
CA PRO A 159 -21.42 4.11 -14.91
C PRO A 159 -22.35 3.22 -15.74
N THR A 160 -23.28 3.83 -16.46
CA THR A 160 -24.14 3.21 -17.46
C THR A 160 -23.46 3.26 -18.84
N PHE A 161 -23.47 2.11 -19.52
CA PHE A 161 -23.04 1.82 -20.89
C PHE A 161 -21.61 1.25 -21.11
N LEU A 162 -21.60 0.15 -21.86
CA LEU A 162 -20.46 -0.53 -22.47
C LEU A 162 -20.59 -0.31 -23.98
N HIS A 163 -19.77 0.57 -24.57
CA HIS A 163 -19.83 0.82 -26.01
C HIS A 163 -18.73 0.03 -26.72
N ARG A 164 -19.10 -0.67 -27.81
CA ARG A 164 -18.18 -1.41 -28.67
C ARG A 164 -18.05 -0.66 -29.99
N TYR A 165 -16.85 -0.19 -30.33
CA TYR A 165 -16.54 0.34 -31.66
C TYR A 165 -15.55 -0.59 -32.37
N ARG A 166 -15.73 -0.83 -33.68
CA ARG A 166 -14.84 -1.64 -34.52
C ARG A 166 -14.26 -0.81 -35.66
N ARG A 167 -12.94 -0.85 -35.80
CA ARG A 167 -12.26 -0.81 -37.10
C ARG A 167 -11.54 -2.15 -37.34
N ASN A 168 -10.33 -2.37 -36.80
CA ASN A 168 -9.63 -3.67 -36.92
C ASN A 168 -9.33 -4.40 -35.59
N LEU A 169 -9.37 -3.71 -34.43
CA LEU A 169 -9.28 -4.31 -33.09
C LEU A 169 -10.52 -3.96 -32.22
N PRO A 170 -10.96 -4.82 -31.29
CA PRO A 170 -12.11 -4.54 -30.43
C PRO A 170 -11.72 -3.61 -29.27
N HIS A 171 -12.18 -2.35 -29.32
CA HIS A 171 -12.06 -1.41 -28.20
C HIS A 171 -13.32 -1.46 -27.34
N TRP A 172 -13.13 -1.63 -26.03
CA TRP A 172 -14.20 -1.62 -25.04
C TRP A 172 -14.14 -0.30 -24.29
N GLU A 173 -15.20 0.49 -24.35
CA GLU A 173 -15.26 1.78 -23.67
C GLU A 173 -16.35 1.77 -22.59
N ARG A 174 -15.95 2.18 -21.38
CA ARG A 174 -16.77 2.35 -20.19
C ARG A 174 -16.46 3.69 -19.53
N GLY A 175 -17.48 4.53 -19.37
CA GLY A 175 -17.36 5.84 -18.73
C GLY A 175 -16.83 5.75 -17.29
N GLY A 176 -15.99 6.71 -16.90
CA GLY A 176 -15.44 6.82 -15.55
C GLY A 176 -14.37 5.77 -15.19
N ARG A 177 -13.85 5.03 -16.17
CA ARG A 177 -12.73 4.09 -15.96
C ARG A 177 -11.41 4.70 -16.36
N THR A 178 -10.34 4.20 -15.74
CA THR A 178 -8.97 4.51 -16.10
C THR A 178 -8.49 3.57 -17.20
N TYR A 179 -7.79 4.14 -18.17
CA TYR A 179 -7.21 3.44 -19.31
C TYR A 179 -5.71 3.60 -19.29
N PHE A 180 -5.00 2.48 -19.48
CA PHE A 180 -3.61 2.49 -19.89
C PHE A 180 -3.55 2.59 -21.41
N VAL A 181 -3.02 3.70 -21.91
CA VAL A 181 -2.96 3.99 -23.34
C VAL A 181 -1.51 4.10 -23.80
N THR A 182 -1.24 3.54 -24.97
CA THR A 182 0.02 3.68 -25.69
C THR A 182 -0.25 4.10 -27.13
N PHE A 183 0.46 5.12 -27.63
CA PHE A 183 0.49 5.42 -29.06
C PHE A 183 1.90 5.74 -29.53
N ARG A 184 2.23 5.35 -30.76
CA ARG A 184 3.58 5.38 -31.31
C ARG A 184 3.69 6.32 -32.50
N LEU A 185 4.90 6.85 -32.70
CA LEU A 185 5.27 7.50 -33.94
C LEU A 185 5.12 6.54 -35.11
N ARG A 186 4.81 7.11 -36.28
CA ARG A 186 4.83 6.36 -37.54
C ARG A 186 6.27 5.91 -37.84
N GLU A 187 7.21 6.86 -37.81
CA GLU A 187 8.63 6.66 -38.10
C GLU A 187 9.49 7.69 -37.32
N GLY A 188 10.75 7.33 -37.06
CA GLY A 188 11.75 8.21 -36.43
C GLY A 188 11.58 8.38 -34.92
N GLU A 189 12.15 9.47 -34.40
CA GLU A 189 12.13 9.85 -32.99
C GLU A 189 11.73 11.33 -32.81
N LEU A 190 11.20 11.66 -31.63
CA LEU A 190 10.90 13.01 -31.18
C LEU A 190 12.14 13.67 -30.60
N SER A 191 12.40 14.92 -30.98
CA SER A 191 13.36 15.78 -30.30
C SER A 191 12.87 16.12 -28.87
N PRO A 192 13.75 16.58 -27.96
CA PRO A 192 13.33 17.07 -26.64
C PRO A 192 12.23 18.13 -26.69
N ASP A 193 12.27 19.05 -27.65
CA ASP A 193 11.24 20.10 -27.80
C ASP A 193 9.91 19.55 -28.31
N GLU A 194 9.97 18.59 -29.23
CA GLU A 194 8.79 17.90 -29.72
C GLU A 194 8.15 17.06 -28.61
N ARG A 195 8.95 16.43 -27.73
CA ARG A 195 8.41 15.74 -26.55
C ARG A 195 7.65 16.68 -25.62
N ARG A 196 8.12 17.92 -25.43
CA ARG A 196 7.41 18.95 -24.64
C ARG A 196 6.11 19.38 -25.31
N ILE A 197 6.09 19.51 -26.64
CA ILE A 197 4.86 19.78 -27.40
C ILE A 197 3.82 18.67 -27.17
N VAL A 198 4.24 17.40 -27.25
CA VAL A 198 3.36 16.25 -27.02
C VAL A 198 2.88 16.21 -25.57
N LEU A 199 3.76 16.47 -24.60
CA LEU A 199 3.41 16.50 -23.18
C LEU A 199 2.37 17.60 -22.90
N ALA A 200 2.56 18.80 -23.45
CA ALA A 200 1.59 19.88 -23.35
C ALA A 200 0.24 19.51 -23.99
N ALA A 201 0.25 18.87 -25.16
CA ALA A 201 -0.97 18.38 -25.81
C ALA A 201 -1.71 17.35 -24.95
N CYS A 202 -1.00 16.44 -24.28
CA CYS A 202 -1.58 15.47 -23.36
C CYS A 202 -2.21 16.17 -22.15
N LYS A 203 -1.55 17.18 -21.58
CA LYS A 203 -2.04 17.93 -20.40
C LYS A 203 -3.24 18.82 -20.71
N HIS A 204 -3.44 19.21 -21.97
CA HIS A 204 -4.37 20.25 -22.37
C HIS A 204 -5.80 20.05 -21.83
N TRP A 205 -6.31 18.81 -21.82
CA TRP A 205 -7.67 18.51 -21.37
C TRP A 205 -7.76 18.02 -19.91
N HIS A 206 -6.64 17.99 -19.17
CA HIS A 206 -6.62 17.57 -17.78
C HIS A 206 -7.52 18.48 -16.92
N GLY A 207 -8.45 17.88 -16.18
CA GLY A 207 -9.40 18.59 -15.32
C GLY A 207 -10.66 19.11 -16.05
N GLU A 208 -10.68 19.07 -17.38
CA GLU A 208 -11.82 19.55 -18.18
C GLU A 208 -12.55 18.41 -18.91
N ARG A 209 -11.85 17.65 -19.76
CA ARG A 209 -12.45 16.53 -20.52
C ARG A 209 -11.94 15.16 -20.08
N MET A 210 -10.81 15.13 -19.40
CA MET A 210 -10.21 13.92 -18.85
C MET A 210 -9.44 14.25 -17.58
N LEU A 211 -9.25 13.25 -16.73
CA LEU A 211 -8.20 13.26 -15.72
C LEU A 211 -7.03 12.48 -16.28
N LEU A 212 -5.85 13.06 -16.11
CA LEU A 212 -4.59 12.52 -16.61
C LEU A 212 -3.75 12.21 -15.38
N ASP A 213 -3.72 10.94 -14.99
CA ASP A 213 -3.05 10.47 -13.78
C ASP A 213 -1.53 10.51 -13.98
N LEU A 214 -1.08 9.98 -15.11
CA LEU A 214 0.34 9.91 -15.46
C LEU A 214 0.53 9.95 -16.98
N VAL A 215 1.57 10.62 -17.46
CA VAL A 215 2.05 10.49 -18.84
C VAL A 215 3.57 10.56 -18.91
N VAL A 216 4.14 9.71 -19.76
CA VAL A 216 5.52 9.81 -20.23
C VAL A 216 5.54 9.89 -21.75
N VAL A 217 6.33 10.82 -22.28
CA VAL A 217 6.59 10.93 -23.71
C VAL A 217 7.99 10.39 -23.98
N MET A 218 8.07 9.21 -24.57
CA MET A 218 9.30 8.56 -25.02
C MET A 218 9.72 9.11 -26.39
N PRO A 219 10.96 8.87 -26.86
CA PRO A 219 11.39 9.29 -28.19
C PRO A 219 10.49 8.78 -29.32
N ASP A 220 9.96 7.56 -29.23
CA ASP A 220 9.19 6.93 -30.30
C ASP A 220 7.70 6.68 -29.94
N HIS A 221 7.28 6.91 -28.69
CA HIS A 221 5.92 6.63 -28.24
C HIS A 221 5.51 7.39 -26.98
N VAL A 222 4.23 7.31 -26.63
CA VAL A 222 3.66 7.87 -25.40
C VAL A 222 3.00 6.76 -24.61
N HIS A 223 3.20 6.74 -23.29
CA HIS A 223 2.36 5.98 -22.36
C HIS A 223 1.60 6.92 -21.44
N MET A 224 0.33 6.65 -21.20
CA MET A 224 -0.50 7.44 -20.29
C MET A 224 -1.52 6.60 -19.53
N LEU A 225 -1.81 7.04 -18.29
CA LEU A 225 -2.96 6.63 -17.49
C LEU A 225 -3.97 7.77 -17.51
N VAL A 226 -5.14 7.51 -18.06
CA VAL A 226 -6.14 8.55 -18.36
C VAL A 226 -7.55 8.07 -18.09
N SER A 227 -8.38 8.95 -17.53
CA SER A 227 -9.77 8.70 -17.17
C SER A 227 -10.67 9.78 -17.81
N PRO A 228 -11.50 9.46 -18.83
CA PRO A 228 -12.41 10.44 -19.42
C PRO A 228 -13.40 10.99 -18.40
N LEU A 229 -13.76 12.27 -18.49
CA LEU A 229 -14.74 12.92 -17.62
C LEU A 229 -16.15 12.89 -18.22
N ALA A 230 -17.16 13.05 -17.36
CA ALA A 230 -18.54 13.23 -17.78
C ALA A 230 -18.73 14.65 -18.34
N LYS A 231 -19.47 14.75 -19.44
CA LYS A 231 -19.98 16.00 -20.00
C LYS A 231 -21.17 16.49 -19.16
N PRO A 232 -21.53 17.79 -19.25
CA PRO A 232 -22.69 18.34 -18.55
C PRO A 232 -24.03 17.67 -18.88
N ASN A 233 -24.16 17.04 -20.05
CA ASN A 233 -25.37 16.31 -20.47
C ASN A 233 -25.43 14.86 -19.94
N GLY A 234 -24.49 14.45 -19.09
CA GLY A 234 -24.42 13.10 -18.52
C GLY A 234 -23.74 12.06 -19.41
N GLU A 235 -23.40 12.39 -20.66
CA GLU A 235 -22.57 11.53 -21.51
C GLU A 235 -21.10 11.61 -21.09
N TRP A 236 -20.27 10.66 -21.53
CA TRP A 236 -18.82 10.70 -21.30
C TRP A 236 -18.08 11.21 -22.53
N TRP A 237 -16.93 11.87 -22.31
CA TRP A 237 -15.99 12.11 -23.39
C TRP A 237 -15.45 10.78 -23.91
N ALA A 238 -15.48 10.58 -25.23
CA ALA A 238 -14.95 9.36 -25.82
C ALA A 238 -13.41 9.39 -25.82
N LEU A 239 -12.78 8.33 -25.31
CA LEU A 239 -11.31 8.17 -25.28
C LEU A 239 -10.73 8.31 -26.68
N ALA A 240 -11.35 7.70 -27.70
CA ALA A 240 -10.91 7.82 -29.08
C ALA A 240 -10.89 9.29 -29.56
N GLY A 241 -11.88 10.09 -29.16
CA GLY A 241 -11.95 11.51 -29.48
C GLY A 241 -10.87 12.32 -28.76
N LEU A 242 -10.58 11.99 -27.50
CA LEU A 242 -9.50 12.61 -26.73
C LEU A 242 -8.13 12.32 -27.38
N LEU A 243 -7.87 11.06 -27.73
CA LEU A 243 -6.62 10.64 -28.37
C LEU A 243 -6.48 11.26 -29.77
N GLN A 244 -7.56 11.35 -30.53
CA GLN A 244 -7.56 12.03 -31.83
C GLN A 244 -7.21 13.51 -31.68
N SER A 245 -7.75 14.19 -30.66
CA SER A 245 -7.43 15.59 -30.36
C SER A 245 -5.95 15.77 -30.03
N ILE A 246 -5.38 14.91 -29.17
CA ILE A 246 -3.97 14.97 -28.75
C ILE A 246 -3.05 14.71 -29.94
N LYS A 247 -3.29 13.62 -30.69
CA LYS A 247 -2.51 13.25 -31.86
C LYS A 247 -2.58 14.30 -32.96
N GLY A 248 -3.77 14.84 -33.24
CA GLY A 248 -3.99 15.84 -34.29
C GLY A 248 -3.29 17.16 -34.00
N TYR A 249 -3.43 17.68 -32.77
CA TYR A 249 -2.76 18.92 -32.37
C TYR A 249 -1.24 18.77 -32.37
N SER A 250 -0.71 17.72 -31.72
CA SER A 250 0.74 17.49 -31.67
C SER A 250 1.34 17.25 -33.06
N ALA A 251 0.68 16.50 -33.94
CA ALA A 251 1.16 16.29 -35.30
C ALA A 251 1.24 17.59 -36.10
N LYS A 252 0.24 18.48 -35.96
CA LYS A 252 0.25 19.80 -36.60
C LYS A 252 1.47 20.62 -36.16
N VAL A 253 1.67 20.77 -34.86
CA VAL A 253 2.75 21.60 -34.31
C VAL A 253 4.13 21.01 -34.61
N ILE A 254 4.27 19.68 -34.56
CA ILE A 254 5.53 19.00 -34.93
C ILE A 254 5.84 19.19 -36.42
N ASN A 255 4.85 19.04 -37.30
CA ASN A 255 5.04 19.26 -38.74
C ASN A 255 5.47 20.71 -39.04
N GLU A 256 4.85 21.69 -38.39
CA GLU A 256 5.26 23.10 -38.48
C GLU A 256 6.70 23.29 -38.00
N HIS A 257 7.07 22.68 -36.87
CA HIS A 257 8.42 22.74 -36.30
C HIS A 257 9.47 22.09 -37.22
N ARG A 258 9.12 20.98 -37.88
CA ARG A 258 10.00 20.24 -38.82
C ARG A 258 10.01 20.83 -40.23
N GLY A 259 9.10 21.73 -40.58
CA GLY A 259 8.89 22.18 -41.96
C GLY A 259 8.37 21.05 -42.89
N THR A 260 7.61 20.10 -42.33
CA THR A 260 7.10 18.92 -43.05
C THR A 260 5.57 18.89 -43.07
N SER A 261 4.98 17.90 -43.74
CA SER A 261 3.53 17.64 -43.72
C SER A 261 3.26 16.14 -43.73
N GLY A 262 2.10 15.73 -43.22
CA GLY A 262 1.68 14.33 -43.19
C GLY A 262 1.45 13.78 -41.79
N ALA A 263 1.33 12.45 -41.69
CA ALA A 263 1.03 11.76 -40.44
C ALA A 263 2.29 11.55 -39.59
N VAL A 264 2.29 12.09 -38.37
CA VAL A 264 3.36 11.90 -37.37
C VAL A 264 3.15 10.62 -36.56
N TRP A 265 1.89 10.30 -36.24
CA TRP A 265 1.52 9.15 -35.42
C TRP A 265 1.01 7.99 -36.26
N GLN A 266 1.12 6.77 -35.73
CA GLN A 266 0.36 5.63 -36.26
C GLN A 266 -1.15 5.86 -36.10
N ASP A 267 -1.94 5.28 -37.01
CA ASP A 267 -3.40 5.43 -37.00
C ASP A 267 -4.01 4.82 -35.73
N GLU A 268 -3.53 3.64 -35.32
CA GLU A 268 -4.04 2.93 -34.14
C GLU A 268 -3.32 3.36 -32.85
N SER A 269 -4.03 3.19 -31.73
CA SER A 269 -3.52 3.31 -30.37
C SER A 269 -3.85 2.02 -29.63
N HIS A 270 -2.99 1.60 -28.72
CA HIS A 270 -3.29 0.48 -27.84
C HIS A 270 -3.84 1.02 -26.51
N ASP A 271 -5.10 0.73 -26.21
CA ASP A 271 -5.74 1.07 -24.93
C ASP A 271 -6.23 -0.19 -24.20
N ARG A 272 -6.13 -0.17 -22.87
CA ARG A 272 -6.61 -1.23 -21.99
C ARG A 272 -7.27 -0.60 -20.77
N ILE A 273 -8.49 -1.04 -20.45
CA ILE A 273 -9.15 -0.70 -19.19
C ILE A 273 -8.33 -1.30 -18.05
N VAL A 274 -7.96 -0.45 -17.10
CA VAL A 274 -7.37 -0.86 -15.83
C VAL A 274 -8.49 -1.40 -14.94
N ARG A 275 -8.38 -2.65 -14.52
CA ARG A 275 -9.46 -3.42 -13.90
C ARG A 275 -9.59 -3.13 -12.40
N ASP A 276 -8.46 -2.93 -11.74
CA ASP A 276 -8.32 -2.79 -10.31
C ASP A 276 -7.09 -1.94 -9.95
N GLU A 277 -6.91 -1.72 -8.65
CA GLU A 277 -5.86 -0.90 -8.07
C GLU A 277 -4.46 -1.52 -8.28
N ASP A 278 -4.33 -2.85 -8.21
CA ASP A 278 -3.07 -3.54 -8.46
C ASP A 278 -2.59 -3.36 -9.91
N GLU A 279 -3.50 -3.53 -10.88
CA GLU A 279 -3.20 -3.28 -12.29
C GLU A 279 -2.86 -1.80 -12.53
N PHE A 280 -3.51 -0.86 -11.83
CA PHE A 280 -3.18 0.57 -11.92
C PHE A 280 -1.73 0.83 -11.51
N TYR A 281 -1.30 0.33 -10.35
CA TYR A 281 0.06 0.51 -9.86
C TYR A 281 1.10 -0.25 -10.69
N GLU A 282 0.76 -1.44 -11.21
CA GLU A 282 1.59 -2.15 -12.18
C GLU A 282 1.89 -1.26 -13.40
N LYS A 283 0.84 -0.59 -13.95
CA LYS A 283 1.00 0.32 -15.09
C LYS A 283 1.70 1.62 -14.70
N TRP A 284 1.40 2.20 -13.54
CA TRP A 284 2.09 3.39 -13.04
C TRP A 284 3.61 3.11 -12.95
N ARG A 285 4.00 2.01 -12.29
CA ARG A 285 5.41 1.61 -12.17
C ARG A 285 6.04 1.30 -13.52
N TYR A 286 5.30 0.64 -14.41
CA TYR A 286 5.77 0.40 -15.76
C TYR A 286 6.08 1.71 -16.51
N ILE A 287 5.23 2.73 -16.38
CA ILE A 287 5.38 4.03 -17.05
C ILE A 287 6.57 4.81 -16.46
N THR A 288 6.65 4.92 -15.13
CA THR A 288 7.68 5.74 -14.45
C THR A 288 9.09 5.15 -14.60
N PHE A 289 9.22 3.82 -14.67
CA PHE A 289 10.49 3.15 -14.93
C PHE A 289 10.84 3.01 -16.42
N ASN A 290 9.92 3.34 -17.33
CA ASN A 290 10.12 3.13 -18.77
C ASN A 290 11.38 3.85 -19.32
N PRO A 291 11.62 5.14 -18.99
CA PRO A 291 12.82 5.83 -19.45
C PRO A 291 14.13 5.20 -18.97
N MET A 292 14.14 4.65 -17.76
CA MET A 292 15.32 3.97 -17.21
C MET A 292 15.56 2.63 -17.92
N ARG A 293 14.51 1.85 -18.16
CA ARG A 293 14.59 0.60 -18.92
C ARG A 293 15.03 0.81 -20.37
N ALA A 294 14.67 1.95 -20.96
CA ALA A 294 15.12 2.38 -22.28
C ALA A 294 16.54 2.99 -22.28
N GLY A 295 17.19 3.11 -21.12
CA GLY A 295 18.55 3.67 -21.00
C GLY A 295 18.62 5.20 -21.17
N LEU A 296 17.49 5.91 -21.15
CA LEU A 296 17.44 7.37 -21.35
C LEU A 296 17.90 8.15 -20.11
N VAL A 297 17.75 7.55 -18.92
CA VAL A 297 18.23 8.10 -17.65
C VAL A 297 18.77 6.95 -16.79
N SER A 298 19.81 7.24 -16.00
CA SER A 298 20.39 6.27 -15.04
C SER A 298 19.71 6.32 -13.66
N ARG A 299 18.79 7.26 -13.45
CA ARG A 299 18.10 7.50 -12.17
C ARG A 299 16.62 7.80 -12.41
N HIS A 300 15.77 7.21 -11.57
CA HIS A 300 14.33 7.48 -11.54
C HIS A 300 14.03 8.96 -11.22
N GLY A 301 12.96 9.51 -11.79
CA GLY A 301 12.54 10.91 -11.56
C GLY A 301 13.34 12.00 -12.29
N VAL A 302 14.38 11.63 -13.06
CA VAL A 302 15.20 12.58 -13.84
C VAL A 302 14.58 12.87 -15.22
N TYR A 303 13.78 11.94 -15.74
CA TYR A 303 13.07 12.13 -17.00
C TYR A 303 11.81 12.98 -16.78
N GLU A 304 11.42 13.79 -17.77
CA GLU A 304 10.24 14.67 -17.63
C GLU A 304 8.95 13.85 -17.70
N PHE A 305 8.11 13.98 -16.66
CA PHE A 305 6.78 13.38 -16.56
C PHE A 305 5.76 14.43 -16.16
N PHE A 306 4.49 14.16 -16.44
CA PHE A 306 3.39 14.85 -15.76
C PHE A 306 2.62 13.86 -14.87
N GLU A 307 2.48 14.23 -13.61
CA GLU A 307 1.68 13.53 -12.60
C GLU A 307 0.58 14.50 -12.14
N GLY A 308 -0.67 14.23 -12.54
CA GLY A 308 -1.79 15.16 -12.40
C GLY A 308 -2.54 15.08 -11.07
N GLY A 309 -2.05 14.29 -10.11
CA GLY A 309 -2.84 13.83 -8.97
C GLY A 309 -3.87 12.79 -9.41
N LEU A 310 -4.04 11.75 -8.59
CA LEU A 310 -4.91 10.61 -8.90
C LEU A 310 -6.36 11.10 -9.05
N GLY A 311 -6.88 11.02 -10.27
CA GLY A 311 -8.19 11.53 -10.66
C GLY A 311 -9.24 10.42 -10.80
N ASN A 312 -10.45 10.65 -10.25
CA ASN A 312 -11.72 9.87 -10.28
C ASN A 312 -11.69 8.32 -10.14
N GLY A 313 -10.54 7.66 -10.16
CA GLY A 313 -10.40 6.21 -10.04
C GLY A 313 -9.74 5.77 -8.73
N LEU A 314 -8.83 6.57 -8.17
CA LEU A 314 -8.18 6.25 -6.90
C LEU A 314 -8.01 7.54 -6.08
N LYS A 315 -8.51 7.54 -4.85
CA LYS A 315 -7.98 8.47 -3.84
C LYS A 315 -6.49 8.19 -3.73
N ALA A 316 -5.65 9.22 -3.59
CA ALA A 316 -4.26 9.03 -3.17
C ALA A 316 -4.23 8.16 -1.91
N ARG A 317 -3.95 6.87 -2.12
CA ARG A 317 -3.81 5.87 -1.08
C ARG A 317 -2.33 5.65 -0.89
N SER A 318 -1.92 5.73 0.37
CA SER A 318 -0.59 5.30 0.79
C SER A 318 -0.26 3.92 0.25
N THR A 319 0.99 3.72 -0.14
CA THR A 319 1.47 2.49 -0.77
C THR A 319 2.31 1.69 0.20
N VAL A 320 2.04 0.39 0.33
CA VAL A 320 2.90 -0.53 1.07
C VAL A 320 4.16 -0.81 0.23
N LEU A 321 5.32 -0.47 0.78
CA LEU A 321 6.62 -0.70 0.15
C LEU A 321 7.18 -2.09 0.43
N MET A 322 6.92 -2.62 1.63
CA MET A 322 7.48 -3.88 2.09
C MET A 322 6.54 -4.51 3.11
N THR A 323 6.40 -5.84 3.00
CA THR A 323 5.73 -6.69 3.97
C THR A 323 6.74 -7.69 4.52
N THR A 324 6.78 -7.85 5.84
CA THR A 324 7.56 -8.90 6.50
C THR A 324 6.69 -9.64 7.49
N MET A 325 6.98 -10.92 7.68
CA MET A 325 6.23 -11.77 8.59
C MET A 325 7.17 -12.47 9.57
N GLY A 326 6.64 -12.80 10.74
CA GLY A 326 7.30 -13.66 11.69
C GLY A 326 6.28 -14.53 12.42
N SER A 327 6.72 -15.73 12.79
CA SER A 327 5.94 -16.67 13.58
C SER A 327 6.72 -17.07 14.82
N PHE A 328 6.01 -17.43 15.88
CA PHE A 328 6.58 -18.02 17.07
C PHE A 328 5.73 -19.22 17.43
N ASP A 329 6.26 -20.41 17.16
CA ASP A 329 5.54 -21.66 17.24
C ASP A 329 5.54 -22.25 18.65
N GLY A 330 4.45 -22.93 18.98
CA GLY A 330 4.20 -23.49 20.29
C GLY A 330 2.92 -24.29 20.31
N ARG A 331 2.33 -24.38 21.50
CA ARG A 331 1.03 -25.01 21.71
C ARG A 331 0.31 -24.40 22.90
N ILE A 332 -1.01 -24.55 22.94
CA ILE A 332 -1.81 -24.13 24.09
C ILE A 332 -1.73 -25.19 25.19
N GLY A 333 -1.26 -24.77 26.36
CA GLY A 333 -1.37 -25.56 27.58
C GLY A 333 -2.82 -25.59 28.09
N VAL A 334 -3.15 -26.60 28.89
CA VAL A 334 -4.44 -26.68 29.61
C VAL A 334 -4.19 -26.89 31.10
N PRO A 335 -5.16 -26.61 31.99
CA PRO A 335 -5.00 -26.84 33.42
C PRO A 335 -4.72 -28.33 33.72
N PRO A 336 -3.91 -28.64 34.76
CA PRO A 336 -3.28 -27.72 35.70
C PRO A 336 -1.92 -27.14 35.22
N ALA A 337 -1.49 -27.43 33.99
CA ALA A 337 -0.16 -27.04 33.52
C ALA A 337 0.00 -25.54 33.24
N VAL A 338 -1.10 -24.80 33.09
CA VAL A 338 -1.17 -23.35 32.83
C VAL A 338 -2.41 -22.76 33.53
N PRO A 339 -2.49 -21.43 33.77
CA PRO A 339 -1.49 -20.40 33.48
C PRO A 339 -0.25 -20.49 34.36
N ARG A 340 0.94 -20.21 33.79
CA ARG A 340 2.21 -20.08 34.54
C ARG A 340 3.06 -18.94 33.98
N GLY A 341 3.91 -18.36 34.82
CA GLY A 341 4.76 -17.22 34.47
C GLY A 341 4.12 -15.86 34.80
N ALA A 342 4.96 -14.83 34.91
CA ALA A 342 4.55 -13.47 35.27
C ALA A 342 5.04 -12.41 34.25
N ASN A 343 5.85 -12.80 33.27
CA ASN A 343 6.36 -11.91 32.24
C ASN A 343 5.38 -11.82 31.07
N GLY A 344 5.55 -10.79 30.24
CA GLY A 344 4.78 -10.64 29.02
C GLY A 344 3.33 -10.23 29.24
N PHE A 345 2.46 -10.55 28.29
CA PHE A 345 1.04 -10.13 28.26
C PHE A 345 0.17 -11.07 27.39
N GLY A 346 -1.15 -10.88 27.43
CA GLY A 346 -2.08 -11.65 26.59
C GLY A 346 -2.03 -13.16 26.88
N TYR A 347 -1.77 -13.94 25.83
CA TYR A 347 -1.81 -15.41 25.88
C TYR A 347 -0.49 -16.05 26.34
N ASP A 348 0.54 -15.27 26.64
CA ASP A 348 1.85 -15.77 27.07
C ASP A 348 1.79 -16.81 28.21
N PRO A 349 0.93 -16.67 29.26
CA PRO A 349 0.85 -17.66 30.33
C PRO A 349 0.26 -19.01 29.91
N LEU A 350 -0.41 -19.08 28.76
CA LEU A 350 -1.01 -20.30 28.22
C LEU A 350 -0.16 -20.93 27.11
N PHE A 351 0.75 -20.17 26.52
CA PHE A 351 1.49 -20.54 25.32
C PHE A 351 2.80 -21.27 25.67
N LEU A 352 2.82 -22.60 25.51
CA LEU A 352 4.02 -23.43 25.69
C LEU A 352 4.90 -23.35 24.45
N VAL A 353 6.16 -22.96 24.65
CA VAL A 353 7.09 -22.60 23.57
C VAL A 353 7.75 -23.83 22.95
N ALA A 354 7.73 -23.94 21.61
CA ALA A 354 8.42 -25.01 20.89
C ALA A 354 9.96 -24.85 20.96
N PRO A 355 10.75 -25.93 20.79
CA PRO A 355 10.33 -27.31 20.51
C PRO A 355 10.11 -28.18 21.75
N ASP A 356 10.55 -27.75 22.94
CA ASP A 356 10.51 -28.59 24.15
C ASP A 356 9.20 -28.49 24.94
N TYR A 357 8.45 -27.39 24.74
CA TYR A 357 7.17 -27.12 25.40
C TYR A 357 7.22 -27.13 26.93
N LEU A 358 8.39 -26.82 27.52
CA LEU A 358 8.60 -26.88 28.97
C LEU A 358 8.21 -25.58 29.67
N ARG A 359 8.45 -24.44 29.01
CA ARG A 359 8.20 -23.09 29.52
C ARG A 359 7.06 -22.43 28.76
N THR A 360 6.24 -21.67 29.48
CA THR A 360 5.30 -20.74 28.85
C THR A 360 6.04 -19.51 28.33
N GLY A 361 5.42 -18.77 27.40
CA GLY A 361 5.94 -17.47 26.97
C GLY A 361 6.11 -16.48 28.13
N ALA A 362 5.30 -16.62 29.19
CA ALA A 362 5.36 -15.77 30.38
C ALA A 362 6.44 -16.20 31.41
N GLU A 363 7.07 -17.35 31.21
CA GLU A 363 8.22 -17.82 32.01
C GLU A 363 9.56 -17.43 31.35
N LEU A 364 9.56 -16.98 30.09
CA LEU A 364 10.76 -16.52 29.41
C LEU A 364 11.18 -15.13 29.91
N PRO A 365 12.48 -14.89 30.13
CA PRO A 365 13.05 -13.55 30.26
C PRO A 365 12.73 -12.70 29.02
N SER A 366 12.52 -11.38 29.22
CA SER A 366 12.12 -10.48 28.13
C SER A 366 13.14 -10.43 26.99
N ASP A 367 14.44 -10.49 27.29
CA ASP A 367 15.51 -10.53 26.30
C ASP A 367 15.52 -11.84 25.49
N GLU A 368 15.32 -12.99 26.15
CA GLU A 368 15.20 -14.29 25.48
C GLU A 368 13.97 -14.31 24.56
N LYS A 369 12.83 -13.81 25.05
CA LYS A 369 11.58 -13.72 24.28
C LYS A 369 11.73 -12.76 23.10
N ASN A 370 12.27 -11.57 23.33
CA ASN A 370 12.47 -10.57 22.28
C ASN A 370 13.51 -10.99 21.24
N ALA A 371 14.41 -11.93 21.55
CA ALA A 371 15.34 -12.46 20.56
C ALA A 371 14.66 -13.41 19.56
N ARG A 372 13.58 -14.11 19.97
CA ARG A 372 12.98 -15.24 19.26
C ARG A 372 11.49 -15.06 18.89
N SER A 373 10.87 -13.95 19.29
CA SER A 373 9.45 -13.73 19.04
C SER A 373 9.15 -13.48 17.56
N HIS A 374 7.90 -13.78 17.19
CA HIS A 374 7.28 -13.47 15.90
C HIS A 374 7.52 -12.01 15.50
N ARG A 375 7.31 -11.07 16.42
CA ARG A 375 7.53 -9.63 16.18
C ARG A 375 9.00 -9.32 15.91
N ALA A 376 9.92 -9.91 16.68
CA ALA A 376 11.34 -9.69 16.47
C ALA A 376 11.84 -10.25 15.13
N MET A 377 11.31 -11.40 14.70
CA MET A 377 11.62 -11.97 13.39
C MET A 377 11.17 -11.05 12.25
N ALA A 378 9.91 -10.58 12.28
CA ALA A 378 9.40 -9.63 11.30
C ALA A 378 10.20 -8.31 11.32
N ALA A 379 10.48 -7.76 12.51
CA ALA A 379 11.24 -6.52 12.67
C ALA A 379 12.67 -6.64 12.15
N LYS A 380 13.37 -7.76 12.40
CA LYS A 380 14.73 -8.00 11.88
C LYS A 380 14.74 -8.09 10.35
N ALA A 381 13.75 -8.77 9.75
CA ALA A 381 13.61 -8.81 8.30
C ALA A 381 13.34 -7.40 7.72
N MET A 382 12.49 -6.63 8.39
CA MET A 382 12.18 -5.25 7.99
C MET A 382 13.42 -4.34 8.14
N ALA A 383 14.16 -4.45 9.24
CA ALA A 383 15.39 -3.72 9.49
C ALA A 383 16.45 -3.99 8.41
N ALA A 384 16.64 -5.26 8.04
CA ALA A 384 17.56 -5.65 6.98
C ALA A 384 17.16 -5.04 5.62
N TRP A 385 15.87 -5.08 5.28
CA TRP A 385 15.36 -4.49 4.05
C TRP A 385 15.50 -2.96 4.05
N ILE A 386 15.15 -2.28 5.15
CA ILE A 386 15.32 -0.82 5.29
C ILE A 386 16.79 -0.46 5.13
N GLY A 387 17.69 -1.19 5.81
CA GLY A 387 19.15 -0.96 5.73
C GLY A 387 19.69 -1.04 4.30
N ALA A 388 19.18 -1.98 3.49
CA ALA A 388 19.55 -2.11 2.08
C ALA A 388 18.97 -0.99 1.18
N ASN A 389 17.92 -0.30 1.64
CA ASN A 389 17.15 0.66 0.84
C ASN A 389 17.13 2.08 1.39
N VAL A 390 17.92 2.42 2.43
CA VAL A 390 17.92 3.74 3.09
C VAL A 390 18.03 4.88 2.07
N GLY A 391 18.93 4.75 1.08
CA GLY A 391 19.13 5.77 0.06
C GLY A 391 17.92 6.01 -0.86
N GLU A 392 17.13 4.97 -1.15
CA GLU A 392 15.88 5.12 -1.93
C GLU A 392 14.75 5.67 -1.06
N LEU A 393 14.63 5.19 0.19
CA LEU A 393 13.63 5.66 1.14
C LEU A 393 13.81 7.15 1.48
N LEU A 394 15.05 7.63 1.56
CA LEU A 394 15.34 9.06 1.77
C LEU A 394 14.82 9.93 0.62
N LYS A 395 14.80 9.42 -0.62
CA LYS A 395 14.24 10.16 -1.77
C LYS A 395 12.72 10.21 -1.75
N LEU A 396 12.06 9.27 -1.07
CA LEU A 396 10.61 9.25 -0.88
C LEU A 396 10.17 10.20 0.25
N GLN A 397 11.09 10.58 1.14
CA GLN A 397 10.85 11.49 2.24
C GLN A 397 11.24 12.95 1.92
N ALA A 398 12.09 13.16 0.91
CA ALA A 398 12.51 14.47 0.41
C ALA A 398 11.48 15.07 -0.55
#